data_AF-A0A949EXN4-F1
#
_entry.id   AF-A0A949EXN4-F1
#
_cell.length_a   1.000
_cell.length_b   1.000
_cell.length_c   1.000
_cell.angle_alpha   90.00
_cell.angle_beta   90.00
_cell.angle_gamma   90.00
#
_symmetry.space_group_name_H-M   'P 1'
#
loop_
_entity.id
_entity.type
_entity.pdbx_description
1 polymer ?
#
loop_
_entity_poly.entity_id
_entity_poly.type
_entity_poly.pdbx_seq_one_letter_code
_entity_poly.pdbx_strand_id
1 'polypeptide(L)' 'MEIEKLSFEDALVKLEAIVKDLEDESISLETSIDKFELGVRLSSHCLKKLNEAERKIEELTRTEDGKLITKELKLED' A
#
# COMPACT_ATOMS: atom_id res chain seq x y z
N MET A 1 17.35 1.07 2.89
CA MET A 1 16.22 0.23 3.34
C MET A 1 15.68 -0.52 2.12
N GLU A 2 15.41 -1.81 2.24
CA GLU A 2 14.86 -2.62 1.15
C GLU A 2 13.33 -2.69 1.25
N ILE A 3 12.62 -1.75 0.60
CA ILE A 3 11.14 -1.65 0.65
C ILE A 3 10.47 -2.94 0.16
N GLU A 4 11.01 -3.56 -0.88
CA GLU A 4 10.47 -4.79 -1.48
C GLU A 4 10.38 -5.99 -0.50
N LYS A 5 11.16 -5.96 0.59
CA LYS A 5 11.16 -7.03 1.61
C LYS A 5 10.18 -6.78 2.76
N LEU A 6 9.52 -5.63 2.79
CA LEU A 6 8.57 -5.30 3.86
C LEU A 6 7.27 -6.09 3.70
N SER A 7 6.69 -6.48 4.85
CA SER A 7 5.29 -6.88 4.92
C SER A 7 4.38 -5.68 4.56
N PHE A 8 3.09 -5.93 4.33
CA PHE A 8 2.13 -4.85 4.11
C PHE A 8 2.02 -3.98 5.36
N GLU A 9 1.92 -4.60 6.53
CA GLU A 9 1.76 -3.95 7.83
C GLU A 9 2.98 -3.07 8.15
N ASP A 10 4.19 -3.58 7.95
CA ASP A 10 5.42 -2.80 8.19
C ASP A 10 5.55 -1.62 7.24
N ALA A 11 5.17 -1.79 5.97
CA ALA A 11 5.18 -0.72 4.99
C ALA A 11 4.13 0.35 5.32
N LEU A 12 2.94 -0.06 5.76
CA LEU A 12 1.86 0.84 6.16
C LEU A 12 2.24 1.67 7.39
N VAL A 13 2.80 1.04 8.43
CA VAL A 13 3.28 1.76 9.64
C VAL A 13 4.33 2.81 9.28
N LYS A 14 5.24 2.49 8.37
CA LYS A 14 6.25 3.46 7.89
C LYS A 14 5.63 4.59 7.08
N LEU A 15 4.63 4.28 6.25
CA LEU A 15 3.92 5.29 5.47
C LEU A 15 3.15 6.26 6.38
N GLU A 16 2.45 5.76 7.40
CA GLU A 16 1.76 6.57 8.41
C GLU A 16 2.74 7.50 9.15
N ALA A 17 3.92 6.98 9.52
CA ALA A 17 4.96 7.79 10.14
C ALA A 17 5.45 8.92 9.21
N ILE A 18 5.60 8.65 7.91
CA ILE A 18 5.97 9.67 6.92
C ILE A 18 4.88 10.73 6.78
N VAL A 19 3.62 10.33 6.71
CA VAL A 19 2.49 11.28 6.65
C VAL A 19 2.52 12.20 7.87
N LYS A 20 2.69 11.63 9.06
CA LYS A 20 2.81 12.42 10.29
C LYS A 20 4.00 13.38 10.27
N ASP A 21 5.16 12.96 9.74
CA ASP A 21 6.32 13.84 9.61
C ASP A 21 6.06 14.99 8.61
N LEU A 22 5.31 14.73 7.53
CA LEU A 22 4.95 15.74 6.53
C LEU A 22 3.91 16.74 7.03
N GLU A 23 3.12 16.38 8.04
CA GLU A 23 2.16 17.28 8.70
C GLU A 23 2.84 18.25 9.69
N ASP A 24 4.10 18.01 10.04
CA ASP A 24 4.86 18.88 10.95
C ASP A 24 5.28 20.18 10.22
N GLU A 25 4.77 21.32 10.68
CA GLU A 25 5.08 22.65 10.12
C GLU A 25 6.57 23.04 10.24
N SER A 26 7.34 22.37 11.10
CA SER A 26 8.76 22.61 11.31
C SER A 26 9.66 21.84 10.34
N ILE A 27 9.10 20.97 9.49
CA ILE A 27 9.86 20.19 8.51
C ILE A 27 10.53 21.10 7.47
N SER A 28 11.79 20.83 7.16
CA SER A 28 12.48 21.56 6.10
C SER A 28 12.00 21.11 4.71
N LEU A 29 12.08 21.98 3.71
CA LEU A 29 11.70 21.66 2.33
C LEU A 29 12.47 20.45 1.76
N GLU A 30 13.77 20.37 2.01
CA GLU A 30 14.60 19.26 1.55
C GLU A 30 14.10 17.94 2.16
N THR A 31 13.86 17.96 3.48
CA THR A 31 13.34 16.79 4.20
C THR A 31 11.94 16.41 3.74
N SER A 32 11.07 17.37 3.44
CA SER A 32 9.72 17.07 2.97
C SER A 32 9.72 16.42 1.59
N ILE A 33 10.63 16.81 0.70
CA ILE A 33 10.83 16.16 -0.60
C ILE A 33 11.30 14.71 -0.43
N ASP A 34 12.32 14.47 0.41
CA ASP A 34 12.84 13.12 0.68
C ASP A 34 11.76 12.21 1.28
N LYS A 35 10.99 12.73 2.24
CA LYS A 35 9.89 12.03 2.89
C LYS A 35 8.77 11.72 1.90
N PHE A 36 8.43 12.66 1.04
CA PHE A 36 7.43 12.47 0.00
C PHE A 36 7.83 11.37 -0.99
N GLU A 37 9.07 11.38 -1.50
CA GLU A 37 9.56 10.34 -2.41
C GLU A 37 9.49 8.96 -1.76
N LEU A 38 9.93 8.85 -0.50
CA LEU A 38 9.84 7.61 0.26
C LEU A 38 8.38 7.17 0.47
N GLY A 39 7.48 8.11 0.77
CA GLY A 39 6.06 7.87 0.92
C GLY A 39 5.41 7.32 -0.34
N VAL A 40 5.73 7.88 -1.51
CA VAL A 40 5.25 7.38 -2.81
C VAL A 40 5.71 5.94 -3.05
N ARG A 41 6.96 5.62 -2.74
CA ARG A 41 7.50 4.27 -2.89
C ARG A 41 6.86 3.26 -1.95
N LEU A 42 6.61 3.64 -0.69
CA LEU A 42 5.90 2.78 0.28
C LEU A 42 4.44 2.57 -0.14
N SER A 43 3.74 3.62 -0.59
CA SER A 43 2.38 3.53 -1.10
C SER A 43 2.28 2.56 -2.29
N SER A 44 3.21 2.67 -3.25
CA SER A 44 3.28 1.75 -4.38
C SER A 44 3.50 0.29 -3.95
N HIS A 45 4.36 0.06 -2.95
CA HIS A 45 4.58 -1.28 -2.38
C HIS A 45 3.33 -1.82 -1.69
N CYS A 46 2.63 -1.00 -0.89
CA CYS A 46 1.37 -1.38 -0.26
C CYS A 46 0.32 -1.80 -1.30
N LEU A 47 0.15 -1.01 -2.37
CA LEU A 47 -0.77 -1.34 -3.45
C LEU A 47 -0.39 -2.65 -4.16
N LYS A 48 0.89 -2.88 -4.41
CA LYS A 48 1.39 -4.15 -4.97
C LYS A 48 1.02 -5.35 -4.09
N LYS A 49 1.20 -5.23 -2.76
CA LYS A 49 0.82 -6.29 -1.80
C LYS A 49 -0.67 -6.56 -1.78
N LEU A 50 -1.50 -5.52 -1.83
CA LEU A 50 -2.96 -5.66 -1.91
C LEU A 50 -3.39 -6.38 -3.20
N ASN A 51 -2.82 -6.00 -4.34
CA ASN A 51 -3.09 -6.65 -5.62
C ASN A 51 -2.64 -8.13 -5.63
N GLU A 52 -1.50 -8.45 -5.02
CA GLU A 52 -1.05 -9.84 -4.84
C GLU A 52 -2.04 -10.66 -4.01
N ALA A 53 -2.57 -10.08 -2.92
CA ALA A 53 -3.55 -10.73 -2.05
C ALA A 53 -4.90 -10.94 -2.77
N GLU A 54 -5.38 -9.93 -3.49
CA GLU A 54 -6.62 -10.00 -4.29
C GLU A 54 -6.53 -11.13 -5.32
N ARG A 55 -5.46 -11.16 -6.13
CA ARG A 55 -5.24 -12.23 -7.12
C ARG A 55 -5.25 -13.63 -6.50
N LYS A 56 -4.65 -13.78 -5.31
CA LYS A 56 -4.64 -15.06 -4.60
C LYS A 56 -6.05 -15.49 -4.17
N ILE A 57 -6.88 -14.54 -3.72
CA ILE A 57 -8.29 -14.79 -3.39
C ILE A 57 -9.07 -15.18 -4.65
N GLU A 58 -8.85 -14.49 -5.76
CA GLU A 58 -9.50 -14.82 -7.04
C GLU A 58 -9.14 -16.24 -7.52
N GLU A 59 -7.86 -16.62 -7.44
CA GLU A 59 -7.40 -17.97 -7.81
C GLU A 59 -8.06 -19.06 -6.95
N LEU A 60 -8.12 -18.86 -5.63
CA LEU A 60 -8.78 -19.79 -4.70
C LEU A 60 -10.29 -19.93 -4.99
N THR A 61 -10.96 -18.80 -5.21
CA THR A 61 -12.41 -18.77 -5.51
C THR A 61 -12.74 -19.44 -6.84
N ARG A 62 -11.86 -19.32 -7.85
CA ARG A 62 -12.02 -20.02 -9.14
C ARG A 62 -11.94 -21.54 -8.99
N THR A 63 -11.14 -22.04 -8.04
CA THR A 63 -10.95 -23.49 -7.85
C THR A 63 -12.08 -24.17 -7.08
N GLU A 64 -12.82 -23.46 -6.22
CA GLU A 64 -13.81 -24.09 -5.33
C GLU A 64 -15.23 -24.19 -5.92
N ASP A 65 -15.66 -23.33 -6.86
CA ASP A 65 -17.07 -23.34 -7.31
C ASP A 65 -17.34 -23.09 -8.81
N GLY A 66 -16.32 -22.87 -9.65
CA GLY A 66 -16.51 -22.66 -11.10
C GLY A 66 -17.45 -21.50 -11.51
N LYS A 67 -17.95 -20.71 -10.56
CA LYS A 67 -18.87 -19.58 -10.77
C LYS A 67 -18.39 -18.39 -9.96
N LEU A 68 -17.97 -17.35 -10.69
CA LEU A 68 -17.52 -16.08 -10.16
C LEU A 68 -18.67 -15.33 -9.48
N ILE A 69 -18.47 -14.93 -8.23
CA ILE A 69 -19.22 -13.80 -7.63
C ILE A 69 -18.19 -12.80 -7.10
N THR A 70 -17.40 -12.20 -7.99
CA THR A 70 -16.62 -11.01 -7.64
C THR A 70 -17.59 -9.84 -7.70
N LYS A 71 -18.10 -9.41 -6.54
CA LYS A 71 -18.80 -8.14 -6.44
C LYS A 71 -17.71 -7.07 -6.49
N GLU A 72 -17.66 -6.31 -7.59
CA GLU A 72 -16.77 -5.15 -7.73
C GLU A 72 -16.77 -4.36 -6.43
N LEU A 73 -15.63 -4.33 -5.73
CA LEU A 73 -15.40 -3.38 -4.66
C LEU A 73 -15.22 -2.03 -5.35
N LYS A 74 -16.33 -1.33 -5.55
CA LYS A 74 -16.28 0.10 -5.82
C LYS A 74 -15.69 0.76 -4.59
N LEU A 75 -14.44 1.16 -4.69
CA LEU A 75 -13.88 2.19 -3.82
C LEU A 75 -14.63 3.47 -4.21
N GLU A 76 -15.56 3.89 -3.36
CA GLU A 76 -16.18 5.22 -3.49
C GLU A 76 -15.12 6.26 -3.09
N ASP A 77 -15.03 7.33 -3.88
CA ASP A 77 -14.07 8.44 -3.76
C ASP A 77 -14.07 9.12 -2.38
#